data_AF-A0A1B7WZR4-F1
#
_entry.id   AF-A0A1B7WZR4-F1
#
_cell.length_a   1.000
_cell.length_b   1.000
_cell.length_c   1.000
_cell.angle_alpha   90.00
_cell.angle_beta   90.00
_cell.angle_gamma   90.00
#
_symmetry.space_group_name_H-M   'P 1'
#
loop_
_entity.id
_entity.type
_entity.pdbx_description
1 polymer ?
#
loop_
_entity_poly.entity_id
_entity_poly.type
_entity_poly.pdbx_seq_one_letter_code
_entity_poly.pdbx_strand_id
1 'polypeptide(L)'
;MKMIIAGVCLVFFSGCGILPDKQAMPEQQLIVDDKVHSMSRLEVVTAIQDCQVAKTRAVMIYAKRKVGGMTRDIVVDVSCAPLY
;
A
#
# COMPACT_ATOMS: atom_id res chain seq x y z
N MET A 1 -12.51 -40.61 44.73
CA MET A 1 -11.47 -39.57 44.52
C MET A 1 -10.95 -39.44 43.09
N LYS A 2 -11.40 -40.24 42.10
CA LYS A 2 -10.97 -40.13 40.68
C LYS A 2 -11.82 -39.14 39.85
N MET A 3 -13.06 -38.87 40.27
CA MET A 3 -14.05 -38.09 39.49
C MET A 3 -14.02 -36.56 39.75
N ILE A 4 -13.34 -36.11 40.82
CA ILE A 4 -13.23 -34.68 41.17
C ILE A 4 -12.11 -34.00 40.35
N ILE A 5 -11.09 -34.76 39.97
CA ILE A 5 -9.93 -34.28 39.20
C ILE A 5 -10.32 -33.97 37.73
N ALA A 6 -11.32 -34.68 37.19
CA ALA A 6 -11.81 -34.43 35.84
C ALA A 6 -12.67 -33.16 35.71
N GLY A 7 -13.28 -32.69 36.81
CA GLY A 7 -14.12 -31.47 36.81
C GLY A 7 -13.31 -30.17 36.88
N VAL A 8 -12.16 -30.17 37.57
CA VAL A 8 -11.33 -28.96 37.76
C VAL A 8 -10.55 -28.58 36.50
N CYS A 9 -10.20 -29.53 35.63
CA CYS A 9 -9.55 -29.23 34.35
C CYS A 9 -10.47 -28.53 33.34
N LEU A 10 -11.79 -28.66 33.46
CA LEU A 10 -12.76 -28.02 32.56
C LEU A 10 -13.01 -26.55 32.88
N VAL A 11 -12.71 -26.11 34.10
CA VAL A 11 -12.88 -24.70 34.52
C VAL A 11 -11.63 -23.86 34.25
N PHE A 12 -10.46 -24.48 34.10
CA PHE A 12 -9.20 -23.77 33.84
C PHE A 12 -8.91 -23.48 32.36
N PHE A 13 -9.67 -24.04 31.40
CA PHE A 13 -9.40 -23.88 29.97
C PHE A 13 -10.25 -22.82 29.25
N SER A 14 -11.19 -22.17 29.95
CA SER A 14 -12.05 -21.11 29.36
C SER A 14 -11.41 -19.71 29.34
N GLY A 15 -10.12 -19.59 29.65
CA GLY A 15 -9.43 -18.30 29.80
C GLY A 15 -8.73 -17.72 28.55
N CYS A 16 -8.63 -18.44 27.43
CA CYS A 16 -7.92 -17.96 26.23
C CYS A 16 -8.86 -17.87 25.02
N GLY A 17 -9.84 -16.96 25.06
CA GLY A 17 -10.73 -16.69 23.92
C GLY A 17 -10.86 -15.22 23.54
N ILE A 18 -10.40 -14.30 24.38
CA ILE A 18 -10.55 -12.86 24.14
C ILE A 18 -9.27 -12.36 23.46
N LEU A 19 -9.09 -12.75 22.19
CA LEU A 19 -8.30 -11.91 21.29
C LEU A 19 -9.12 -10.64 21.09
N PRO A 20 -8.60 -9.44 21.40
CA PRO A 20 -9.27 -8.22 21.02
C PRO A 20 -9.50 -8.31 19.52
N ASP A 21 -10.77 -8.18 19.12
CA ASP A 21 -11.20 -8.12 17.74
C ASP A 21 -10.18 -7.26 17.00
N LYS A 22 -9.44 -7.88 16.07
CA LYS A 22 -8.49 -7.17 15.23
C LYS A 22 -9.36 -6.13 14.55
N GLN A 23 -9.33 -4.89 15.04
CA GLN A 23 -10.00 -3.74 14.46
C GLN A 23 -9.91 -3.94 12.96
N ALA A 24 -11.04 -4.24 12.34
CA ALA A 24 -11.07 -4.67 10.95
C ALA A 24 -10.45 -3.53 10.16
N MET A 25 -9.15 -3.65 9.89
CA MET A 25 -8.43 -2.67 9.08
C MET A 25 -9.19 -2.68 7.77
N PRO A 26 -9.71 -1.53 7.32
CA PRO A 26 -10.51 -1.50 6.12
C PRO A 26 -9.71 -2.18 5.02
N GLU A 27 -10.31 -3.19 4.40
CA GLU A 27 -9.65 -4.00 3.38
C GLU A 27 -9.43 -3.10 2.16
N GLN A 28 -8.27 -2.45 2.12
CA GLN A 28 -7.93 -1.52 1.06
C GLN A 28 -7.51 -2.33 -0.17
N GLN A 29 -8.43 -2.49 -1.11
CA GLN A 29 -8.13 -3.05 -2.41
C GLN A 29 -7.41 -1.99 -3.26
N LEU A 30 -6.15 -2.24 -3.58
CA LEU A 30 -5.39 -1.39 -4.51
C LEU A 30 -5.78 -1.79 -5.94
N ILE A 31 -6.63 -1.00 -6.57
CA ILE A 31 -6.93 -1.13 -7.99
C ILE A 31 -5.71 -0.58 -8.75
N VAL A 32 -4.98 -1.46 -9.42
CA VAL A 32 -3.82 -1.09 -10.25
C VAL A 32 -4.22 -1.21 -11.71
N ASP A 33 -3.92 -0.18 -12.50
CA ASP A 33 -4.20 -0.20 -13.93
C ASP A 33 -3.34 -1.25 -14.65
N ASP A 34 -3.98 -2.09 -15.48
CA ASP A 34 -3.31 -3.17 -16.22
C ASP A 34 -2.31 -2.67 -17.26
N LYS A 35 -2.46 -1.41 -17.71
CA LYS A 35 -1.63 -0.80 -18.75
C LYS A 35 -1.20 0.59 -18.31
N VAL A 36 0.11 0.77 -18.20
CA VAL A 36 0.72 2.08 -17.89
C VAL A 36 1.57 2.55 -19.08
N HIS A 37 1.45 3.83 -19.41
CA HIS A 37 2.30 4.47 -20.41
C HIS A 37 3.47 5.15 -19.71
N SER A 38 4.68 4.97 -20.26
CA SER A 38 5.86 5.66 -19.74
C SER A 38 5.95 7.04 -20.36
N MET A 39 6.06 8.08 -19.53
CA MET A 39 6.35 9.43 -20.02
C MET A 39 7.76 9.48 -20.63
N SER A 40 7.88 10.17 -21.74
CA SER A 40 9.17 10.51 -22.34
C SER A 40 9.92 11.55 -21.48
N ARG A 41 11.25 11.63 -21.65
CA ARG A 41 12.06 12.63 -20.91
C ARG A 41 11.56 14.06 -21.10
N LEU A 42 11.11 14.40 -22.30
CA LEU A 42 10.60 15.74 -22.61
C LEU A 42 9.29 16.00 -21.87
N GLU A 43 8.37 15.05 -21.88
CA GLU A 43 7.09 15.17 -21.16
C GLU A 43 7.29 15.32 -19.65
N VAL A 44 8.22 14.55 -19.07
CA VAL A 44 8.53 14.66 -17.63
C VAL A 44 9.06 16.05 -17.28
N VAL A 45 9.97 16.60 -18.09
CA VAL A 45 10.54 17.94 -17.84
C VAL A 45 9.46 19.01 -17.97
N THR A 46 8.62 18.93 -19.02
CA THR A 46 7.51 19.87 -19.20
C THR A 46 6.53 19.81 -18.03
N ALA A 47 6.13 18.62 -17.58
CA ALA A 47 5.22 18.48 -16.46
C ALA A 47 5.81 19.01 -15.14
N ILE A 48 7.12 18.82 -14.92
CA ILE A 48 7.81 19.42 -13.76
C ILE A 48 7.78 20.95 -13.85
N GLN A 49 8.04 21.51 -15.05
CA GLN A 49 8.02 22.95 -15.27
C GLN A 49 6.62 23.53 -14.99
N ASP A 50 5.56 22.83 -15.42
CA ASP A 50 4.18 23.24 -15.18
C ASP A 50 3.86 23.31 -13.68
N CYS A 51 4.28 22.31 -12.90
CA CYS A 51 4.13 22.36 -11.44
C CYS A 51 4.89 23.53 -10.80
N GLN A 52 6.10 23.84 -11.30
CA GLN A 52 6.90 24.94 -10.78
C GLN A 52 6.27 26.31 -11.08
N VAL A 53 5.72 26.50 -12.29
CA VAL A 53 4.97 27.71 -12.67
C VAL A 53 3.73 27.90 -11.78
N ALA A 54 3.07 26.79 -11.43
CA ALA A 54 1.96 26.78 -10.49
C ALA A 54 2.36 26.98 -9.00
N LYS A 55 3.65 27.20 -8.69
CA LYS A 55 4.18 27.31 -7.32
C LYS A 55 3.86 26.09 -6.46
N THR A 56 3.93 24.91 -7.06
CA THR A 56 3.73 23.61 -6.39
C THR A 56 5.01 22.77 -6.51
N ARG A 57 5.14 21.74 -5.68
CA ARG A 57 6.24 20.76 -5.83
C ARG A 57 5.84 19.67 -6.81
N ALA A 58 6.73 19.32 -7.73
CA ALA A 58 6.55 18.17 -8.61
C ALA A 58 6.89 16.87 -7.87
N VAL A 59 5.98 15.90 -7.89
CA VAL A 59 6.15 14.56 -7.31
C VAL A 59 6.09 13.56 -8.46
N MET A 60 7.19 12.85 -8.70
CA MET A 60 7.24 11.83 -9.75
C MET A 60 6.59 10.53 -9.25
N ILE A 61 5.65 10.01 -10.05
CA ILE A 61 5.01 8.72 -9.81
C ILE A 61 5.69 7.67 -10.71
N TYR A 62 6.19 6.62 -10.07
CA TYR A 62 6.91 5.54 -10.74
C TYR A 62 6.06 4.27 -10.78
N ALA A 63 6.14 3.56 -11.89
CA ALA A 63 5.66 2.19 -12.02
C ALA A 63 6.79 1.24 -12.39
N LYS A 64 6.58 -0.06 -12.18
CA LYS A 64 7.53 -1.10 -12.60
C LYS A 64 7.08 -1.72 -13.91
N ARG A 65 7.94 -1.63 -14.94
CA ARG A 65 7.75 -2.32 -16.21
C ARG A 65 8.69 -3.50 -16.31
N LYS A 66 8.17 -4.67 -16.69
CA LYS A 66 8.99 -5.85 -16.98
C LYS A 66 9.40 -5.83 -18.46
N VAL A 67 10.70 -5.83 -18.73
CA VAL A 67 11.29 -5.89 -20.08
C VAL A 67 12.40 -6.93 -20.07
N GLY A 68 12.32 -7.94 -20.94
CA GLY A 68 13.36 -8.98 -21.04
C GLY A 68 13.57 -9.79 -19.76
N GLY A 69 12.51 -10.01 -18.96
CA GLY A 69 12.59 -10.74 -17.69
C GLY A 69 13.02 -9.90 -16.48
N MET A 70 13.53 -8.68 -16.68
CA MET A 70 13.92 -7.77 -15.60
C MET A 70 12.89 -6.66 -15.40
N THR A 71 12.66 -6.27 -14.15
CA THR A 71 11.84 -5.12 -13.80
C THR A 71 12.68 -3.85 -13.80
N ARG A 72 12.16 -2.79 -14.43
CA ARG A 72 12.76 -1.46 -14.46
C ARG A 72 11.70 -0.43 -14.06
N ASP A 73 12.15 0.62 -13.38
CA ASP A 73 11.27 1.71 -13.00
C ASP A 73 11.07 2.63 -14.20
N ILE A 74 9.82 3.02 -14.42
CA ILE A 74 9.40 3.99 -15.44
C ILE A 74 8.63 5.10 -14.74
N VAL A 75 8.79 6.34 -15.22
CA VAL A 75 7.94 7.46 -14.80
C VAL A 75 6.64 7.34 -15.57
N VAL A 76 5.53 7.28 -14.85
CA VAL A 76 4.19 7.17 -15.46
C VAL A 76 3.41 8.47 -15.35
N ASP A 77 3.70 9.28 -14.34
CA ASP A 77 3.06 10.57 -14.14
C ASP A 77 3.93 11.50 -13.28
N VAL A 78 3.65 12.81 -13.36
CA VAL A 78 4.20 13.85 -12.50
C VAL A 78 3.03 14.60 -11.88
N SER A 79 2.84 14.43 -10.58
CA SER A 79 1.75 15.07 -9.84
C SER A 79 2.24 16.31 -9.11
N CYS A 80 1.48 17.40 -9.21
CA CYS A 80 1.76 18.64 -8.50
C CYS A 80 1.17 18.59 -7.08
N ALA A 81 1.99 18.78 -6.06
CA ALA A 81 1.56 18.79 -4.66
C ALA A 81 1.81 20.17 -4.00
N PRO A 82 1.03 20.55 -2.98
CA PRO A 82 1.27 21.76 -2.21
C PRO A 82 2.67 21.78 -1.57
N LEU A 83 3.19 22.99 -1.33
CA LEU A 83 4.50 23.19 -0.72
C LEU A 83 4.50 23.05 0.81
N TYR A 84 3.34 22.91 1.43
CA TYR A 84 3.14 22.82 2.88
C TYR A 84 1.75 22.25 3.19
#